data_AF-A0A3C1WNS5-F1
#
_entry.id   AF-A0A3C1WNS5-F1
#
_cell.length_a   1.000
_cell.length_b   1.000
_cell.length_c   1.000
_cell.angle_alpha   90.00
_cell.angle_beta   90.00
_cell.angle_gamma   90.00
#
_symmetry.space_group_name_H-M   'P 1'
#
loop_
_entity.id
_entity.type
_entity.pdbx_description
1 polymer ?
#
loop_
_entity_poly.entity_id
_entity_poly.type
_entity_poly.pdbx_seq_one_letter_code
_entity_poly.pdbx_strand_id
1 'polypeptide(L)' 'EKGWLLAQYENHPLGWLKSLGNRMNNYFPTEWRIRNY' A
#
# COMPACT_ATOMS: atom_id res chain seq x y z
N GLU A 1 0.53 -6.94 -13.34
CA GLU A 1 -0.91 -7.13 -13.14
C GLU A 1 -1.56 -5.81 -12.75
N LYS A 2 -2.71 -5.46 -13.34
CA LYS A 2 -3.47 -4.24 -13.00
C LYS A 2 -4.63 -4.66 -12.11
N GLY A 3 -4.85 -3.93 -11.01
CA GLY A 3 -5.90 -4.29 -10.05
C GLY A 3 -5.56 -3.95 -8.61
N TRP A 4 -6.35 -4.50 -7.70
CA TRP A 4 -6.13 -4.39 -6.27
C TRP A 4 -5.17 -5.48 -5.79
N LEU A 5 -4.19 -5.09 -4.98
CA LEU A 5 -3.17 -5.96 -4.41
C LEU A 5 -3.11 -5.75 -2.90
N LEU A 6 -2.87 -6.82 -2.14
CA LEU A 6 -2.57 -6.74 -0.71
C LEU A 6 -1.07 -6.53 -0.53
N ALA A 7 -0.65 -5.42 0.08
CA ALA A 7 0.71 -5.25 0.54
C ALA A 7 0.95 -6.12 1.77
N GLN A 8 2.08 -6.83 1.79
CA GLN A 8 2.44 -7.73 2.88
C GLN A 8 3.96 -7.70 3.08
N TYR A 9 4.39 -7.72 4.34
CA TYR A 9 5.79 -7.91 4.72
C TYR A 9 5.86 -9.00 5.79
N GLU A 10 6.69 -10.01 5.59
CA GLU A 10 6.83 -11.15 6.54
C GLU A 10 5.49 -11.77 6.98
N ASN A 11 4.56 -11.96 6.04
CA ASN A 11 3.20 -12.45 6.34
C ASN A 11 2.31 -11.51 7.16
N HIS A 12 2.75 -10.28 7.39
CA HIS A 12 1.95 -9.22 7.98
C HIS A 12 1.28 -8.36 6.89
N PRO A 13 -0.06 -8.31 6.81
CA PRO A 13 -0.76 -7.48 5.85
C PRO A 13 -0.65 -6.00 6.22
N LEU A 14 -0.11 -5.19 5.30
CA LEU A 14 0.12 -3.75 5.48
C LEU A 14 -1.00 -2.90 4.88
N GLY A 15 -1.87 -3.47 4.05
CA GLY A 15 -3.03 -2.79 3.47
C GLY A 15 -3.13 -2.88 1.96
N TRP A 16 -4.12 -2.19 1.38
CA TRP A 16 -4.44 -2.30 -0.04
C TRP A 16 -3.66 -1.31 -0.90
N LEU A 17 -3.22 -1.82 -2.07
CA LEU A 17 -2.61 -1.04 -3.14
C LEU A 17 -3.45 -1.18 -4.41
N LYS A 18 -3.55 -0.11 -5.20
CA LYS A 18 -4.09 -0.20 -6.57
C LYS A 18 -2.95 -0.11 -7.57
N SER A 19 -2.65 -1.22 -8.23
CA SER A 19 -1.68 -1.30 -9.32
C SER A 19 -2.28 -0.83 -10.64
N LEU A 20 -1.64 0.17 -11.24
CA LEU A 20 -1.96 0.73 -12.56
C LEU A 20 -0.95 0.26 -13.64
N GLY A 21 -0.02 -0.63 -13.29
CA GLY A 21 1.12 -1.04 -14.12
C GLY A 21 2.41 -0.38 -13.65
N ASN A 22 2.71 0.83 -14.11
CA ASN A 22 3.94 1.55 -13.76
C ASN A 22 3.86 2.32 -12.43
N ARG A 23 2.67 2.37 -11.83
CA ARG A 23 2.40 3.08 -10.58
C ARG A 23 1.53 2.21 -9.69
N MET A 24 1.79 2.30 -8.39
CA MET A 24 0.93 1.77 -7.35
C MET A 24 0.45 2.91 -6.48
N ASN A 25 -0.86 3.01 -6.26
CA ASN A 25 -1.43 3.92 -5.28
C ASN A 25 -1.53 3.20 -3.95
N ASN A 26 -0.91 3.74 -2.91
CA ASN A 26 -1.02 3.24 -1.55
C ASN A 26 -2.24 3.86 -0.86
N TYR A 27 -3.18 3.02 -0.41
CA TYR A 27 -4.38 3.41 0.33
C TYR A 27 -4.21 3.27 1.84
N PHE A 28 -2.97 3.29 2.33
CA PHE A 28 -2.70 3.32 3.77
C PHE A 28 -3.20 4.63 4.41
N PRO A 29 -3.88 4.56 5.57
CA PRO A 29 -4.41 5.73 6.26
C PRO A 29 -3.34 6.80 6.47
N THR A 30 -3.70 8.06 6.21
CA THR A 30 -2.74 9.17 6.24
C THR A 30 -2.32 9.52 7.67
N GLU A 31 -3.24 9.33 8.61
CA GLU A 31 -3.05 9.45 10.05
C GLU A 31 -2.01 8.46 10.61
N TRP A 32 -1.80 7.32 9.94
CA TRP A 32 -0.88 6.27 10.40
C TRP A 32 0.49 6.33 9.72
N ARG A 33 0.68 7.23 8.75
CA ARG A 33 1.97 7.39 8.09
C ARG A 33 3.00 7.84 9.11
N ILE A 34 4.18 7.23 9.05
CA ILE A 34 5.33 7.67 9.85
C ILE A 34 5.63 9.11 9.46
N ARG A 35 5.54 10.02 10.43
CA ARG A 35 5.87 11.44 10.26
C ARG A 35 7.25 11.66 10.86
N ASN A 36 8.22 11.99 10.03
CA ASN A 36 9.53 12.45 10.48
C ASN A 36 9.40 13.97 10.69
N TYR A 37 9.10 14.39 11.91
CA TYR A 37 9.24 15.79 12.31
C TYR A 37 10.70 16.11 12.63
#